data_AF-A0A1G6Y9V9-F1
#
_entry.id   AF-A0A1G6Y9V9-F1
#
_cell.length_a   1.000
_cell.length_b   1.000
_cell.length_c   1.000
_cell.angle_alpha   90.00
_cell.angle_beta   90.00
_cell.angle_gamma   90.00
#
_symmetry.space_group_name_H-M   'P 1'
#
loop_
_entity.id
_entity.type
_entity.pdbx_description
1 polymer ?
#
loop_
_entity_poly.entity_id
_entity_poly.type
_entity_poly.pdbx_seq_one_letter_code
_entity_poly.pdbx_strand_id
1 'polypeptide(L)'
;MKGLFTYLPAAGLLLILLILEDSILKWVAIVAGAALIAMAKWQRSKMKEEEIEYDDRVNANITKWSLRTLFVMNALLLAWLALDHWAALPVELSADTLIVYVLISLFVPFYIIPAIVKQF
;
A
#
# COMPACT_ATOMS: atom_id res chain seq x y z
N MET A 1 8.07 -13.69 11.59
CA MET A 1 7.35 -13.27 10.36
C MET A 1 6.83 -11.83 10.38
N LYS A 2 6.58 -11.17 11.54
CA LYS A 2 6.07 -9.78 11.62
C LYS A 2 6.94 -8.70 10.96
N GLY A 3 8.26 -8.90 10.82
CA GLY A 3 9.17 -7.91 10.23
C GLY A 3 9.11 -7.88 8.69
N LEU A 4 9.03 -9.04 8.05
CA LEU A 4 9.14 -9.16 6.59
C LEU A 4 8.01 -8.38 5.89
N PHE A 5 6.76 -8.55 6.35
CA PHE A 5 5.60 -7.84 5.81
C PHE A 5 5.61 -6.32 5.99
N THR A 6 6.42 -5.78 6.93
CA THR A 6 6.54 -4.32 7.10
C THR A 6 7.57 -3.72 6.14
N TYR A 7 8.65 -4.44 5.86
CA TYR A 7 9.77 -3.93 5.06
C TYR A 7 9.69 -4.33 3.59
N LEU A 8 9.01 -5.42 3.24
CA LEU A 8 8.82 -5.85 1.85
C LEU A 8 8.09 -4.80 1.00
N PRO A 9 6.98 -4.18 1.48
CA PRO A 9 6.28 -3.16 0.70
C PRO A 9 7.11 -1.87 0.57
N ALA A 10 7.82 -1.47 1.63
CA ALA A 10 8.73 -0.31 1.58
C ALA A 10 9.91 -0.54 0.63
N ALA A 11 10.50 -1.73 0.63
CA ALA A 11 11.56 -2.12 -0.29
C ALA A 11 11.05 -2.20 -1.74
N GLY A 12 9.85 -2.72 -1.96
CA GLY A 12 9.18 -2.73 -3.26
C GLY A 12 8.89 -1.32 -3.77
N LEU A 13 8.44 -0.41 -2.89
CA LEU A 13 8.20 0.99 -3.22
C LEU A 13 9.51 1.70 -3.62
N LEU A 14 10.61 1.47 -2.90
CA LEU A 14 11.93 1.99 -3.27
C LEU A 14 12.45 1.43 -4.60
N LEU A 15 12.27 0.13 -4.85
CA LEU A 15 12.66 -0.52 -6.11
C LEU A 15 11.88 0.03 -7.30
N ILE A 16 10.57 0.22 -7.16
CA ILE A 16 9.72 0.77 -8.22
C ILE A 16 10.09 2.23 -8.52
N LEU A 17 10.42 3.02 -7.50
CA LEU A 17 10.87 4.40 -7.69
C LEU A 17 12.22 4.51 -8.40
N LEU A 18 13.08 3.48 -8.34
CA LEU A 18 14.32 3.43 -9.11
C LEU A 18 14.08 3.17 -10.60
N ILE A 19 12.98 2.51 -10.96
CA ILE A 19 12.63 2.13 -12.34
C ILE A 19 11.85 3.25 -13.05
N LEU A 20 11.17 4.14 -12.32
CA LEU A 20 10.47 5.28 -12.90
C LEU A 20 11.45 6.23 -13.61
N GLU A 21 11.05 6.66 -14.82
CA GLU A 21 11.72 7.72 -15.56
C GLU A 21 11.80 9.01 -14.73
N ASP A 22 12.82 9.83 -15.01
CA ASP A 22 13.10 11.03 -14.22
C ASP A 22 12.00 12.07 -14.42
N SER A 23 11.03 12.06 -13.50
CA SER A 23 9.86 12.90 -13.52
C SER A 23 9.59 13.49 -12.15
N ILE A 24 8.87 14.61 -12.10
CA ILE A 24 8.47 15.26 -10.85
C ILE A 24 7.67 14.29 -9.95
N LEU A 25 6.89 13.39 -10.57
CA LEU A 25 6.12 12.34 -9.88
C LEU A 25 7.00 11.39 -9.06
N LYS A 26 8.18 11.02 -9.58
CA LYS A 26 9.16 10.18 -8.87
C LYS A 26 9.64 10.85 -7.59
N TRP A 27 10.01 12.13 -7.65
CA TRP A 27 10.49 12.87 -6.49
C TRP A 27 9.40 13.07 -5.43
N VAL A 28 8.17 13.40 -5.86
CA VAL A 28 7.01 13.48 -4.96
C VAL A 28 6.77 12.15 -4.25
N ALA A 29 6.82 11.04 -4.99
CA ALA A 29 6.60 9.71 -4.43
C ALA A 29 7.72 9.25 -3.48
N ILE A 30 8.98 9.61 -3.74
CA ILE A 30 10.11 9.39 -2.83
C ILE A 30 9.88 10.13 -1.50
N VAL A 31 9.57 11.43 -1.56
CA VAL A 31 9.38 12.26 -0.37
C VAL A 31 8.18 11.78 0.44
N ALA A 32 7.06 11.49 -0.22
CA ALA A 32 5.87 10.95 0.43
C ALA A 32 6.14 9.58 1.08
N GLY A 33 6.82 8.68 0.37
CA GLY A 33 7.19 7.36 0.88
C GLY A 33 8.10 7.45 2.12
N ALA A 34 9.11 8.32 2.09
CA ALA A 34 10.00 8.53 3.23
C ALA A 34 9.25 9.07 4.47
N ALA A 35 8.34 10.03 4.28
CA ALA A 35 7.53 10.58 5.36
C ALA A 35 6.61 9.50 5.99
N LEU A 36 6.01 8.65 5.16
CA LEU A 36 5.13 7.57 5.62
C LEU A 36 5.90 6.50 6.40
N ILE A 37 7.12 6.15 5.96
CA ILE A 37 8.00 5.23 6.70
C ILE A 37 8.39 5.83 8.06
N ALA A 38 8.73 7.12 8.11
CA ALA A 38 9.08 7.81 9.35
C ALA A 38 7.90 7.85 10.34
N MET A 39 6.68 8.17 9.87
CA MET A 39 5.47 8.14 10.69
C MET A 39 5.17 6.73 11.22
N ALA A 40 5.26 5.72 10.37
CA ALA A 40 5.02 4.33 10.77
C ALA A 40 6.00 3.88 11.86
N LYS A 41 7.28 4.26 11.75
CA LYS A 41 8.29 3.98 12.77
C LYS A 41 7.98 4.69 14.09
N TRP A 42 7.58 5.96 14.03
CA TRP A 42 7.24 6.75 15.21
C TRP A 42 6.03 6.19 15.95
N GLN A 43 4.94 5.89 15.24
CA GLN A 43 3.72 5.33 15.82
C GLN A 43 3.98 3.98 16.51
N ARG A 44 4.82 3.12 15.91
CA ARG A 44 5.16 1.82 16.48
C ARG A 44 5.98 1.91 17.78
N SER A 45 6.73 2.99 17.97
CA SER A 45 7.52 3.20 19.20
C SER A 45 6.65 3.51 20.42
N LYS A 46 5.41 3.99 20.23
CA LYS A 46 4.48 4.36 21.31
C LYS A 46 3.61 3.21 21.84
N MET A 47 3.55 2.07 21.15
CA MET A 47 2.58 0.99 21.41
C MET A 47 3.10 -0.13 22.35
N LYS A 48 4.19 0.05 23.11
CA LYS A 48 4.95 -1.09 23.66
C LYS A 48 4.57 -1.61 25.06
N GLU A 49 3.67 -1.02 25.84
CA GLU A 49 3.52 -1.42 27.26
C GLU A 49 2.14 -1.87 27.76
N GLU A 50 1.01 -1.72 27.03
CA GLU A 50 -0.32 -2.08 27.57
C GLU A 50 -1.16 -3.09 26.73
N GLU A 51 -0.70 -3.58 25.57
CA GLU A 51 -1.61 -4.05 24.51
C GLU A 51 -1.77 -5.57 24.26
N ILE A 52 -1.15 -6.50 25.01
CA ILE A 52 -0.97 -7.90 24.52
C ILE A 52 -2.28 -8.64 24.13
N GLU A 53 -3.43 -8.39 24.80
CA GLU A 53 -4.72 -9.02 24.45
C GLU A 53 -5.57 -8.19 23.45
N TYR A 54 -5.42 -6.86 23.44
CA TYR A 54 -6.02 -5.97 22.44
C TYR A 54 -5.34 -6.15 21.06
N ASP A 55 -4.03 -6.39 21.05
CA ASP A 55 -3.19 -6.51 19.87
C ASP A 55 -3.55 -7.72 18.99
N ASP A 56 -4.05 -8.82 19.56
CA ASP A 56 -4.40 -10.01 18.76
C ASP A 56 -5.72 -9.85 17.98
N ARG A 57 -6.77 -9.29 18.61
CA ARG A 57 -8.05 -8.99 17.91
C ARG A 57 -7.85 -7.88 16.88
N VAL A 58 -7.08 -6.85 17.23
CA VAL A 58 -6.74 -5.76 16.32
C VAL A 58 -5.87 -6.26 15.17
N ASN A 59 -4.83 -7.06 15.40
CA ASN A 59 -4.04 -7.64 14.30
C ASN A 59 -4.86 -8.56 13.40
N ALA A 60 -5.79 -9.35 13.96
CA ALA A 60 -6.70 -10.17 13.17
C ALA A 60 -7.60 -9.30 12.27
N ASN A 61 -8.15 -8.21 12.80
CA ASN A 61 -8.95 -7.25 12.04
C ASN A 61 -8.11 -6.52 10.99
N ILE A 62 -6.91 -6.05 11.34
CA ILE A 62 -5.98 -5.42 10.40
C ILE A 62 -5.70 -6.38 9.24
N THR A 63 -5.33 -7.61 9.54
CA THR A 63 -5.02 -8.62 8.51
C THR A 63 -6.22 -8.89 7.61
N LYS A 64 -7.40 -9.07 8.21
CA LYS A 64 -8.66 -9.30 7.49
C LYS A 64 -9.01 -8.15 6.55
N TRP A 65 -8.93 -6.90 7.02
CA TRP A 65 -9.25 -5.73 6.21
C TRP A 65 -8.18 -5.44 5.16
N SER A 66 -6.90 -5.62 5.50
CA SER A 66 -5.80 -5.47 4.54
C SER A 66 -5.97 -6.45 3.37
N LEU A 67 -6.24 -7.73 3.65
CA LEU A 67 -6.48 -8.74 2.62
C LEU A 67 -7.72 -8.41 1.78
N ARG A 68 -8.83 -7.99 2.41
CA ARG A 68 -10.04 -7.58 1.68
C ARG A 68 -9.78 -6.42 0.75
N THR A 69 -9.08 -5.38 1.21
CA THR A 69 -8.73 -4.22 0.38
C THR A 69 -7.82 -4.65 -0.78
N LEU A 70 -6.84 -5.52 -0.53
CA LEU A 70 -5.97 -6.06 -1.59
C LEU A 70 -6.80 -6.84 -2.63
N PHE A 71 -7.75 -7.68 -2.22
CA PHE A 71 -8.63 -8.39 -3.15
C PHE A 71 -9.50 -7.43 -3.98
N VAL A 72 -10.10 -6.42 -3.35
CA VAL A 72 -10.91 -5.41 -4.04
C VAL A 72 -10.07 -4.67 -5.07
N MET A 73 -8.86 -4.24 -4.70
CA MET A 73 -7.97 -3.55 -5.63
C MET A 73 -7.50 -4.46 -6.77
N ASN A 74 -7.22 -5.75 -6.53
CA ASN A 74 -6.91 -6.64 -7.64
C ASN A 74 -8.12 -6.88 -8.55
N ALA A 75 -9.33 -7.00 -8.00
CA ALA A 75 -10.55 -7.14 -8.80
C ALA A 75 -10.82 -5.91 -9.67
N LEU A 76 -10.60 -4.70 -9.13
CA LEU A 76 -10.71 -3.45 -9.88
C LEU A 76 -9.67 -3.36 -11.01
N LEU A 77 -8.43 -3.80 -10.78
CA LEU A 77 -7.41 -3.84 -11.82
C LEU A 77 -7.80 -4.78 -12.96
N LEU A 78 -8.28 -5.99 -12.62
CA LEU A 78 -8.73 -6.97 -13.61
C LEU A 78 -9.93 -6.45 -14.41
N ALA A 79 -10.88 -5.78 -13.75
CA ALA A 79 -12.00 -5.15 -14.43
C ALA A 79 -11.53 -4.04 -15.38
N TRP A 80 -10.58 -3.21 -14.96
CA TRP A 80 -10.03 -2.14 -15.79
C TRP A 80 -9.30 -2.72 -17.02
N LEU A 81 -8.43 -3.72 -16.82
CA LEU A 81 -7.74 -4.42 -17.92
C LEU A 81 -8.72 -5.07 -18.90
N ALA A 82 -9.82 -5.65 -18.41
CA ALA A 82 -10.85 -6.24 -19.27
C ALA A 82 -11.60 -5.18 -20.11
N LEU A 83 -11.89 -4.01 -19.52
CA LEU A 83 -12.52 -2.90 -20.23
C LEU A 83 -11.60 -2.26 -21.26
N ASP A 84 -10.31 -2.13 -20.95
CA ASP A 84 -9.28 -1.64 -21.86
C ASP A 84 -9.11 -2.60 -23.06
N HIS A 85 -9.10 -3.91 -22.82
CA HIS A 85 -9.08 -4.91 -23.89
C HIS A 85 -10.27 -4.78 -24.87
N TRP A 86 -11.44 -4.36 -24.38
CA TRP A 86 -12.62 -4.11 -25.22
C TRP A 86 -12.66 -2.71 -25.84
N ALA A 87 -11.59 -1.92 -25.70
CA ALA A 87 -11.52 -0.51 -26.11
C ALA A 87 -12.70 0.32 -25.56
N ALA A 88 -13.26 -0.09 -24.42
CA ALA A 88 -14.44 0.51 -23.81
C ALA A 88 -14.10 1.75 -22.97
N LEU A 89 -12.81 2.00 -22.73
CA LEU A 89 -12.33 3.15 -21.98
C LEU A 89 -11.61 4.13 -22.91
N PRO A 90 -11.90 5.44 -22.80
CA PRO A 90 -11.25 6.48 -23.60
C PRO A 90 -9.84 6.83 -23.11
N VAL A 91 -9.35 6.15 -22.07
CA VAL A 91 -8.06 6.41 -21.43
C VAL A 91 -7.17 5.18 -21.68
N GLU A 92 -6.09 5.36 -22.44
CA GLU A 92 -5.08 4.31 -22.62
C GLU A 92 -4.41 3.98 -21.28
N LEU A 93 -4.36 2.69 -20.95
CA LEU A 93 -3.58 2.19 -19.83
C LEU A 93 -2.08 2.21 -20.16
N SER A 94 -1.43 3.32 -19.85
CA SER A 94 0.03 3.41 -19.90
C SER A 94 0.69 2.54 -18.82
N ALA A 95 1.93 2.10 -19.08
CA ALA A 95 2.73 1.38 -18.09
C ALA A 95 2.87 2.17 -16.78
N ASP A 96 3.01 3.50 -16.86
CA ASP A 96 3.10 4.37 -15.69
C ASP A 96 1.84 4.32 -14.83
N THR A 97 0.66 4.28 -15.46
CA THR A 97 -0.64 4.22 -14.76
C THR A 97 -0.76 2.89 -14.00
N LEU A 98 -0.35 1.78 -14.63
CA LEU A 98 -0.32 0.46 -13.99
C LEU A 98 0.66 0.41 -12.83
N ILE A 99 1.86 1.00 -12.99
CA ILE A 99 2.85 1.07 -11.92
C ILE A 99 2.32 1.86 -10.72
N VAL A 100 1.72 3.02 -10.96
CA VAL A 100 1.08 3.82 -9.90
C VAL A 100 -0.04 3.05 -9.22
N TYR A 101 -0.88 2.35 -9.99
CA TYR A 101 -1.94 1.52 -9.44
C TYR A 101 -1.41 0.43 -8.50
N VAL A 102 -0.38 -0.30 -8.94
CA VAL A 102 0.26 -1.37 -8.15
C VAL A 102 0.91 -0.79 -6.89
N LEU A 103 1.52 0.39 -6.97
CA LEU A 103 2.06 1.08 -5.79
C LEU A 103 0.96 1.39 -4.77
N ILE A 104 -0.18 1.94 -5.21
CA ILE A 104 -1.30 2.24 -4.33
C ILE A 104 -1.87 0.93 -3.74
N SER A 105 -1.97 -0.14 -4.53
CA SER A 105 -2.51 -1.43 -4.07
C SER A 105 -1.61 -2.17 -3.10
N LEU A 106 -0.31 -1.89 -3.08
CA LEU A 106 0.61 -2.35 -2.06
C LEU A 106 0.68 -1.39 -0.86
N PHE A 107 0.44 -0.10 -1.07
CA PHE A 107 0.55 0.87 0.01
C PHE A 107 -0.70 0.93 0.90
N VAL A 108 -1.88 1.04 0.30
CA VAL A 108 -3.14 1.24 1.03
C VAL A 108 -3.43 0.08 1.99
N PRO A 109 -3.38 -1.21 1.56
CA PRO A 109 -3.67 -2.32 2.46
C PRO A 109 -2.67 -2.47 3.61
N PHE A 110 -1.40 -2.12 3.39
CA PHE A 110 -0.35 -2.43 4.36
C PHE A 110 0.04 -1.24 5.26
N TYR A 111 -0.33 -0.01 4.90
CA TYR A 111 -0.02 1.18 5.71
C TYR A 111 -1.25 1.99 6.10
N ILE A 112 -2.23 2.16 5.21
CA ILE A 112 -3.44 2.95 5.52
C ILE A 112 -4.44 2.12 6.33
N ILE A 113 -4.76 0.90 5.90
CA ILE A 113 -5.73 0.06 6.60
C ILE A 113 -5.31 -0.22 8.06
N PRO A 114 -4.05 -0.59 8.36
CA PRO A 114 -3.62 -0.76 9.74
C PRO A 114 -3.71 0.52 10.57
N ALA A 115 -3.44 1.69 9.97
CA ALA A 115 -3.52 2.97 10.68
C ALA A 115 -4.98 3.32 11.05
N ILE A 116 -5.95 3.01 10.19
CA ILE A 116 -7.38 3.22 10.45
C ILE A 116 -7.89 2.21 11.48
N VAL A 117 -7.64 0.91 11.27
CA VAL A 117 -8.20 -0.16 12.12
C VAL A 117 -7.64 -0.10 13.54
N LYS A 118 -6.43 0.45 13.76
CA LYS A 118 -5.91 0.68 15.12
C LYS A 118 -6.63 1.77 15.91
N GLN A 119 -7.42 2.63 15.24
CA GLN A 119 -8.16 3.70 15.89
C GLN A 119 -9.57 3.27 16.34
N PHE A 120 -10.03 2.09 15.94
CA PHE A 120 -11.38 1.55 16.20
C PHE A 120 -11.32 0.17 16.86
#